data_AF-A0A534HRF5-F1
#
_entry.id   AF-A0A534HRF5-F1
#
_cell.length_a   1.000
_cell.length_b   1.000
_cell.length_c   1.000
_cell.angle_alpha   90.00
_cell.angle_beta   90.00
_cell.angle_gamma   90.00
#
_symmetry.space_group_name_H-M   'P 1'
#
loop_
_entity.id
_entity.type
_entity.pdbx_description
1 polymer ?
#
loop_
_entity_poly.entity_id
_entity_poly.type
_entity_poly.pdbx_seq_one_letter_code
_entity_poly.pdbx_strand_id
1 'polypeptide(L)'
;MCILLTGCAISARRAPQPAQRLPPPAAVPPPPVGVESIPDAVPRLEPRSAHGNPPFYDVLGRRYFVLAAADGYLERGVASWYGPTFHGGNTSSGEPYDMYGMSAAHRTLPLPTYARVTNLRNGRSVVVRINDRGPFVANRLIDLSYTAAAKLDMIREGTTLVEVRALTPGAPDELTRSAQSPPPSLYVQAGAFADAHNAQHLLERLHAAGLASAFILSPLEGRSRLYRVRLGPVSGVAEFDSLAARLAALGIRDARLALD
;
A
#
# COMPACT_ATOMS: atom_id res chain seq x y z
N MET A 1 40.29 -1.37 -75.83
CA MET A 1 39.55 -0.16 -75.42
C MET A 1 38.27 -0.62 -74.73
N CYS A 2 38.34 -0.83 -73.41
CA CYS A 2 37.18 -1.19 -72.57
C CYS A 2 36.88 0.01 -71.69
N ILE A 3 35.70 0.60 -71.87
CA ILE A 3 35.23 1.77 -71.15
C ILE A 3 34.37 1.29 -69.97
N LEU A 4 34.79 1.67 -68.76
CA LEU A 4 34.04 1.54 -67.52
C LEU A 4 32.94 2.61 -67.47
N LEU A 5 31.69 2.22 -67.18
CA LEU A 5 30.60 3.14 -66.84
C LEU A 5 30.16 2.88 -65.39
N THR A 6 30.53 3.81 -64.52
CA THR A 6 30.08 3.92 -63.12
C THR A 6 28.69 4.54 -63.07
N GLY A 7 27.71 3.83 -62.49
CA GLY A 7 26.37 4.36 -62.19
C GLY A 7 26.25 4.75 -60.70
N CYS A 8 26.03 6.03 -60.42
CA CYS A 8 25.68 6.54 -59.09
C CYS A 8 24.18 6.34 -58.82
N ALA A 9 23.82 5.63 -57.76
CA ALA A 9 22.45 5.57 -57.25
C ALA A 9 22.24 6.63 -56.15
N ILE A 10 21.33 7.57 -56.38
CA ILE A 10 20.95 8.61 -55.43
C ILE A 10 19.90 8.02 -54.48
N SER A 11 20.26 7.90 -53.20
CA SER A 11 19.34 7.47 -52.13
C SER A 11 18.40 8.63 -51.78
N ALA A 12 17.11 8.49 -52.11
CA ALA A 12 16.08 9.46 -51.74
C ALA A 12 15.79 9.39 -50.24
N ARG A 13 16.02 10.49 -49.52
CA ARG A 13 15.69 10.63 -48.10
C ARG A 13 14.17 10.60 -47.92
N ARG A 14 13.68 9.62 -47.14
CA ARG A 14 12.27 9.49 -46.73
C ARG A 14 11.93 10.65 -45.78
N ALA A 15 10.89 11.43 -46.10
CA ALA A 15 10.40 12.49 -45.23
C ALA A 15 9.95 11.92 -43.87
N PRO A 16 10.14 12.64 -42.74
CA PRO A 16 9.65 12.21 -41.44
C PRO A 16 8.12 12.16 -41.46
N GLN A 17 7.55 11.02 -41.05
CA GLN A 17 6.10 10.89 -40.86
C GLN A 17 5.66 11.83 -39.74
N PRO A 18 4.55 12.58 -39.89
CA PRO A 18 4.01 13.38 -38.81
C PRO A 18 3.67 12.45 -37.63
N ALA A 19 4.12 12.82 -36.43
CA ALA A 19 3.81 12.10 -35.22
C ALA A 19 2.29 11.97 -35.08
N GLN A 20 1.78 10.74 -35.09
CA GLN A 20 0.38 10.47 -34.78
C GLN A 20 0.13 10.99 -33.36
N ARG A 21 -0.70 12.02 -33.22
CA ARG A 21 -1.23 12.42 -31.92
C ARG A 21 -1.95 11.21 -31.35
N LEU A 22 -1.42 10.68 -30.25
CA LEU A 22 -2.17 9.72 -29.44
C LEU A 22 -3.53 10.35 -29.12
N PRO A 23 -4.63 9.59 -29.21
CA PRO A 23 -5.93 10.08 -28.78
C PRO A 23 -5.80 10.55 -27.31
N PRO A 24 -6.53 11.61 -26.90
CA PRO A 24 -6.57 12.00 -25.51
C PRO A 24 -7.00 10.78 -24.67
N PRO A 25 -6.47 10.63 -23.44
CA PRO A 25 -6.92 9.58 -22.54
C PRO A 25 -8.45 9.64 -22.43
N ALA A 26 -9.10 8.48 -22.44
CA ALA A 26 -10.55 8.40 -22.33
C ALA A 26 -11.00 9.24 -21.12
N ALA A 27 -12.00 10.10 -21.33
CA ALA A 27 -12.53 10.94 -20.27
C ALA A 27 -13.02 10.03 -19.15
N VAL A 28 -12.52 10.27 -17.94
CA VAL A 28 -12.88 9.48 -16.77
C VAL A 28 -14.37 9.71 -16.49
N PRO A 29 -15.19 8.66 -16.40
CA PRO A 29 -16.61 8.84 -16.13
C PRO A 29 -16.79 9.56 -14.79
N PRO A 30 -17.81 10.44 -14.64
CA PRO A 30 -18.06 11.09 -13.37
C PRO A 30 -18.36 10.05 -12.27
N PRO A 31 -18.08 10.36 -10.99
CA PRO A 31 -18.38 9.44 -9.91
C PRO A 31 -19.87 9.11 -9.89
N PRO A 32 -20.24 7.85 -9.67
CA PRO A 32 -21.63 7.47 -9.58
C PRO A 32 -22.28 8.19 -8.40
N VAL A 33 -23.55 8.56 -8.56
CA VAL A 33 -24.32 9.16 -7.46
C VAL A 33 -24.41 8.13 -6.34
N GLY A 34 -24.04 8.54 -5.12
CA GLY A 34 -24.13 7.66 -3.95
C GLY A 34 -23.05 6.59 -3.89
N VAL A 35 -21.77 6.94 -4.13
CA VAL A 35 -20.60 6.05 -3.97
C VAL A 35 -20.63 5.24 -2.66
N GLU A 36 -21.13 5.83 -1.57
CA GLU A 36 -21.30 5.18 -0.26
C GLU A 36 -22.23 3.93 -0.29
N SER A 37 -23.15 3.88 -1.25
CA SER A 37 -24.11 2.78 -1.42
C SER A 37 -23.56 1.59 -2.22
N ILE A 38 -22.40 1.74 -2.88
CA ILE A 38 -21.76 0.66 -3.61
C ILE A 38 -21.40 -0.45 -2.62
N PRO A 39 -21.86 -1.70 -2.82
CA PRO A 39 -21.54 -2.81 -1.92
C PRO A 39 -20.03 -3.06 -1.86
N ASP A 40 -19.55 -3.45 -0.67
CA ASP A 40 -18.18 -3.92 -0.50
C ASP A 40 -17.90 -5.17 -1.34
N ALA A 41 -16.61 -5.45 -1.59
CA ALA A 41 -16.23 -6.71 -2.21
C ALA A 41 -16.64 -7.87 -1.31
N VAL A 42 -17.32 -8.87 -1.87
CA VAL A 42 -17.74 -10.08 -1.14
C VAL A 42 -16.63 -11.12 -1.27
N PRO A 43 -16.00 -11.59 -0.16
CA PRO A 43 -15.00 -12.64 -0.21
C PRO A 43 -15.51 -13.92 -0.86
N ARG A 44 -14.78 -14.41 -1.85
CA ARG A 44 -15.09 -15.63 -2.60
C ARG A 44 -13.85 -16.50 -2.72
N LEU A 45 -14.06 -17.81 -2.76
CA LEU A 45 -12.99 -18.73 -3.10
C LEU A 45 -12.76 -18.65 -4.62
N GLU A 46 -11.67 -17.99 -5.00
CA GLU A 46 -11.24 -17.83 -6.39
C GLU A 46 -9.90 -18.55 -6.61
N PRO A 47 -9.66 -19.12 -7.81
CA PRO A 47 -8.32 -19.55 -8.19
C PRO A 47 -7.33 -18.39 -8.13
N ARG A 48 -6.08 -18.69 -7.76
CA ARG A 48 -4.99 -17.74 -7.82
C ARG A 48 -4.83 -17.23 -9.27
N SER A 49 -4.77 -15.91 -9.44
CA SER A 49 -4.58 -15.28 -10.74
C SER A 49 -3.31 -15.81 -11.43
N ALA A 50 -3.44 -16.13 -12.72
CA ALA A 50 -2.32 -16.56 -13.56
C ALA A 50 -1.25 -15.46 -13.69
N HIS A 51 -1.65 -14.18 -13.58
CA HIS A 51 -0.77 -13.02 -13.65
C HIS A 51 -0.57 -12.38 -12.27
N GLY A 52 0.55 -11.67 -12.12
CA GLY A 52 0.85 -10.90 -10.92
C GLY A 52 1.25 -11.74 -9.70
N ASN A 53 1.45 -13.05 -9.84
CA ASN A 53 1.84 -13.94 -8.73
C ASN A 53 3.23 -14.60 -8.86
N PRO A 54 4.28 -13.93 -9.38
CA PRO A 54 5.61 -14.52 -9.33
C PRO A 54 6.08 -14.62 -7.86
N PRO A 55 7.01 -15.53 -7.52
CA PRO A 55 7.53 -15.64 -6.16
C PRO A 55 8.18 -14.33 -5.67
N PHE A 56 8.76 -13.57 -6.59
CA PHE A 56 9.27 -12.22 -6.37
C PHE A 56 9.22 -11.41 -7.66
N TYR A 57 9.35 -10.09 -7.55
CA TYR A 57 9.44 -9.18 -8.69
C TYR A 57 10.22 -7.92 -8.31
N ASP A 58 10.84 -7.28 -9.30
CA ASP A 58 11.68 -6.09 -9.12
C ASP A 58 11.01 -4.87 -9.74
N VAL A 59 10.83 -3.79 -8.97
CA VAL A 59 10.27 -2.51 -9.43
C VAL A 59 11.09 -1.37 -8.84
N LEU A 60 11.52 -0.43 -9.68
CA LEU A 60 12.34 0.73 -9.29
C LEU A 60 13.60 0.33 -8.48
N GLY A 61 14.25 -0.77 -8.87
CA GLY A 61 15.46 -1.28 -8.21
C GLY A 61 15.23 -1.92 -6.83
N ARG A 62 13.96 -2.14 -6.44
CA ARG A 62 13.59 -2.83 -5.20
C ARG A 62 12.94 -4.17 -5.50
N ARG A 63 13.36 -5.20 -4.78
CA ARG A 63 12.77 -6.54 -4.83
C ARG A 63 11.63 -6.67 -3.84
N TYR A 64 10.50 -7.20 -4.32
CA TYR A 64 9.33 -7.56 -3.52
C TYR A 64 9.09 -9.07 -3.58
N PHE A 65 8.63 -9.64 -2.48
CA PHE A 65 8.34 -11.08 -2.38
C PHE A 65 6.84 -11.29 -2.21
N VAL A 66 6.23 -12.11 -3.05
CA VAL A 66 4.81 -12.42 -2.96
C VAL A 66 4.63 -13.57 -1.98
N LEU A 67 3.68 -13.40 -1.06
CA LEU A 67 3.34 -14.42 -0.08
C LEU A 67 2.74 -15.66 -0.79
N ALA A 68 3.02 -16.82 -0.22
CA ALA A 68 2.45 -18.08 -0.69
C ALA A 68 0.93 -18.13 -0.42
N ALA A 69 0.51 -17.62 0.73
CA ALA A 69 -0.88 -17.55 1.17
C ALA A 69 -1.16 -16.22 1.89
N ALA A 70 -2.44 -15.86 2.01
CA ALA A 70 -2.87 -14.63 2.70
C ALA A 70 -3.33 -14.90 4.14
N ASP A 71 -3.45 -16.16 4.57
CA ASP A 71 -4.00 -16.53 5.87
C ASP A 71 -3.23 -15.87 7.03
N GLY A 72 -3.98 -15.26 7.95
CA GLY A 72 -3.42 -14.55 9.10
C GLY A 72 -2.72 -13.23 8.77
N TYR A 73 -2.72 -12.78 7.51
CA TYR A 73 -2.11 -11.51 7.14
C TYR A 73 -2.79 -10.34 7.86
N LEU A 74 -1.98 -9.56 8.56
CA LEU A 74 -2.34 -8.32 9.21
C LEU A 74 -1.14 -7.38 9.16
N GLU A 75 -1.32 -6.23 8.52
CA GLU A 75 -0.30 -5.19 8.49
C GLU A 75 -0.93 -3.82 8.66
N ARG A 76 -0.16 -2.89 9.20
CA ARG A 76 -0.56 -1.51 9.43
C ARG A 76 0.40 -0.57 8.72
N GLY A 77 -0.13 0.47 8.10
CA GLY A 77 0.68 1.41 7.35
C GLY A 77 -0.16 2.48 6.67
N VAL A 78 0.45 3.15 5.69
CA VAL A 78 -0.19 4.27 4.99
C VAL A 78 -0.99 3.76 3.80
N ALA A 79 -2.28 4.09 3.71
CA ALA A 79 -3.07 3.91 2.49
C ALA A 79 -3.01 5.15 1.59
N SER A 80 -3.06 4.94 0.28
CA SER A 80 -3.38 5.94 -0.75
C SER A 80 -4.55 5.45 -1.60
N TRP A 81 -4.89 6.19 -2.65
CA TRP A 81 -5.80 5.74 -3.69
C TRP A 81 -5.27 6.10 -5.09
N TYR A 82 -5.58 5.29 -6.09
CA TYR A 82 -5.17 5.54 -7.47
C TYR A 82 -6.01 6.62 -8.13
N GLY A 83 -5.32 7.61 -8.71
CA GLY A 83 -5.95 8.70 -9.45
C GLY A 83 -6.75 8.24 -10.67
N PRO A 84 -7.57 9.13 -11.24
CA PRO A 84 -8.48 8.81 -12.34
C PRO A 84 -7.76 8.37 -13.62
N THR A 85 -6.49 8.75 -13.82
CA THR A 85 -5.68 8.42 -15.00
C THR A 85 -5.41 6.93 -15.20
N PHE A 86 -5.59 6.10 -14.17
CA PHE A 86 -5.38 4.66 -14.26
C PHE A 86 -6.62 3.91 -14.79
N HIS A 87 -7.79 4.55 -14.80
CA HIS A 87 -9.06 3.89 -15.11
C HIS A 87 -9.04 3.25 -16.50
N GLY A 88 -9.49 1.99 -16.60
CA GLY A 88 -9.48 1.19 -17.81
C GLY A 88 -8.12 0.57 -18.18
N GLY A 89 -7.04 0.93 -17.49
CA GLY A 89 -5.74 0.28 -17.65
C GLY A 89 -5.71 -1.12 -17.04
N ASN A 90 -4.87 -2.01 -17.57
CA ASN A 90 -4.75 -3.37 -17.02
C ASN A 90 -4.06 -3.37 -15.66
N THR A 91 -4.66 -4.04 -14.69
CA THR A 91 -4.03 -4.40 -13.41
C THR A 91 -3.05 -5.56 -13.59
N SER A 92 -2.27 -5.85 -12.56
CA SER A 92 -1.34 -6.98 -12.52
C SER A 92 -2.00 -8.35 -12.56
N SER A 93 -3.29 -8.46 -12.23
CA SER A 93 -4.08 -9.68 -12.45
C SER A 93 -4.57 -9.83 -13.90
N GLY A 94 -4.48 -8.75 -14.69
CA GLY A 94 -4.88 -8.69 -16.10
C GLY A 94 -6.27 -8.12 -16.35
N GLU A 95 -7.08 -7.88 -15.31
CA GLU A 95 -8.38 -7.23 -15.45
C GLU A 95 -8.24 -5.69 -15.55
N PRO A 96 -9.10 -4.99 -16.31
CA PRO A 96 -9.11 -3.53 -16.34
C PRO A 96 -9.43 -2.94 -14.97
N TYR A 97 -8.69 -1.89 -14.58
CA TYR A 97 -8.93 -1.16 -13.35
C TYR A 97 -10.22 -0.32 -13.45
N ASP A 98 -11.19 -0.67 -12.61
CA ASP A 98 -12.37 0.13 -12.36
C ASP A 98 -12.21 0.95 -11.08
N MET A 99 -12.12 2.28 -11.23
CA MET A 99 -11.98 3.17 -10.06
C MET A 99 -13.23 3.19 -9.19
N TYR A 100 -14.38 2.78 -9.74
CA TYR A 100 -15.64 2.69 -9.01
C TYR A 100 -15.90 1.30 -8.41
N GLY A 101 -15.07 0.32 -8.75
CA GLY A 101 -15.07 -1.00 -8.13
C GLY A 101 -14.49 -0.99 -6.72
N MET A 102 -14.68 -2.09 -5.99
CA MET A 102 -14.10 -2.29 -4.64
C MET A 102 -12.81 -3.09 -4.72
N SER A 103 -11.76 -2.47 -5.27
CA SER A 103 -10.46 -3.09 -5.46
C SER A 103 -9.31 -2.29 -4.83
N ALA A 104 -8.14 -2.93 -4.75
CA ALA A 104 -6.91 -2.29 -4.28
C ALA A 104 -5.66 -2.99 -4.85
N ALA A 105 -4.52 -2.31 -4.78
CA ALA A 105 -3.22 -2.90 -5.04
C ALA A 105 -2.45 -3.16 -3.75
N HIS A 106 -1.73 -4.29 -3.73
CA HIS A 106 -0.85 -4.64 -2.63
C HIS A 106 0.44 -5.30 -3.14
N ARG A 107 1.54 -5.07 -2.42
CA ARG A 107 2.88 -5.52 -2.87
C ARG A 107 3.09 -7.03 -2.70
N THR A 108 2.59 -7.60 -1.61
CA THR A 108 2.98 -8.96 -1.19
C THR A 108 1.82 -9.93 -1.11
N LEU A 109 0.56 -9.47 -1.09
CA LEU A 109 -0.58 -10.37 -0.96
C LEU A 109 -0.79 -11.11 -2.29
N PRO A 110 -1.09 -12.41 -2.31
CA PRO A 110 -1.36 -13.13 -3.55
C PRO A 110 -2.60 -12.54 -4.25
N LEU A 111 -2.63 -12.56 -5.58
CA LEU A 111 -3.80 -12.11 -6.35
C LEU A 111 -4.69 -13.29 -6.74
N PRO A 112 -6.03 -13.19 -6.62
CA PRO A 112 -6.72 -12.22 -5.79
C PRO A 112 -6.57 -12.55 -4.29
N THR A 113 -6.70 -11.52 -3.45
CA THR A 113 -6.94 -11.67 -2.00
C THR A 113 -8.08 -10.74 -1.63
N TYR A 114 -8.98 -11.15 -0.74
CA TYR A 114 -9.94 -10.23 -0.15
C TYR A 114 -9.37 -9.69 1.15
N ALA A 115 -9.47 -8.38 1.37
CA ALA A 115 -8.95 -7.75 2.57
C ALA A 115 -9.94 -6.74 3.13
N ARG A 116 -10.07 -6.74 4.46
CA ARG A 116 -10.65 -5.62 5.18
C ARG A 116 -9.59 -4.55 5.36
N VAL A 117 -9.95 -3.32 5.03
CA VAL A 117 -9.13 -2.12 5.25
C VAL A 117 -9.89 -1.24 6.22
N THR A 118 -9.27 -0.92 7.35
CA THR A 118 -9.85 -0.06 8.38
C THR A 118 -9.03 1.22 8.49
N ASN A 119 -9.67 2.38 8.32
CA ASN A 119 -9.07 3.69 8.59
C ASN A 119 -8.97 3.89 10.10
N LEU A 120 -7.73 3.93 10.60
CA LEU A 120 -7.45 3.95 12.03
C LEU A 120 -7.79 5.29 12.69
N ARG A 121 -8.03 6.35 11.90
CA ARG A 121 -8.39 7.68 12.43
C ARG A 121 -9.88 7.81 12.77
N ASN A 122 -10.75 7.12 12.04
CA ASN A 122 -12.21 7.26 12.16
C ASN A 122 -12.95 5.93 12.37
N GLY A 123 -12.24 4.80 12.33
CA GLY A 123 -12.81 3.46 12.51
C GLY A 123 -13.65 2.96 11.33
N ARG A 124 -13.79 3.73 10.23
CA ARG A 124 -14.50 3.29 9.03
C ARG A 124 -13.72 2.14 8.38
N SER A 125 -14.43 1.15 7.86
CA SER A 125 -13.82 -0.01 7.23
C SER A 125 -14.55 -0.40 5.95
N VAL A 126 -13.81 -0.94 4.99
CA VAL A 126 -14.32 -1.52 3.74
C VAL A 126 -13.69 -2.87 3.47
N VAL A 127 -14.37 -3.72 2.71
CA VAL A 127 -13.76 -4.92 2.10
C VAL A 127 -13.46 -4.65 0.62
N VAL A 128 -12.22 -4.94 0.23
CA VAL A 128 -11.71 -4.80 -1.14
C VAL A 128 -11.15 -6.12 -1.66
N ARG A 129 -11.18 -6.30 -2.99
CA ARG A 129 -10.44 -7.34 -3.69
C ARG A 129 -9.08 -6.80 -4.14
N ILE A 130 -8.01 -7.37 -3.63
CA ILE A 130 -6.65 -7.08 -4.07
C ILE A 130 -6.47 -7.73 -5.45
N ASN A 131 -6.34 -6.91 -6.49
CA ASN A 131 -6.25 -7.36 -7.89
C ASN A 131 -5.02 -6.79 -8.62
N ASP A 132 -4.20 -5.99 -7.94
CA ASP A 132 -3.07 -5.30 -8.54
C ASP A 132 -1.83 -5.27 -7.62
N ARG A 133 -0.69 -4.87 -8.19
CA ARG A 133 0.62 -4.74 -7.52
C ARG A 133 0.98 -3.27 -7.33
N GLY A 134 1.62 -3.01 -6.21
CA GLY A 134 1.93 -1.66 -5.73
C GLY A 134 1.38 -1.48 -4.32
N PRO A 135 1.42 -0.26 -3.76
CA PRO A 135 2.12 0.92 -4.24
C PRO A 135 3.64 0.75 -4.30
N PHE A 136 4.29 1.41 -5.26
CA PHE A 136 5.76 1.48 -5.37
C PHE A 136 6.36 2.77 -4.84
N VAL A 137 5.52 3.61 -4.23
CA VAL A 137 5.95 4.75 -3.43
C VAL A 137 6.39 4.24 -2.05
N ALA A 138 7.47 4.81 -1.52
CA ALA A 138 7.95 4.49 -0.19
C ALA A 138 6.85 4.72 0.87
N ASN A 139 6.89 3.93 1.96
CA ASN A 139 5.99 4.02 3.12
C ASN A 139 4.49 3.74 2.89
N ARG A 140 4.05 3.47 1.66
CA ARG A 140 2.64 3.13 1.37
C ARG A 140 2.36 1.64 1.50
N LEU A 141 1.38 1.22 2.28
CA LEU A 141 1.02 -0.20 2.39
C LEU A 141 0.12 -0.65 1.24
N ILE A 142 -0.88 0.16 0.89
CA ILE A 142 -1.99 -0.22 0.01
C ILE A 142 -2.46 1.01 -0.78
N ASP A 143 -2.83 0.79 -2.04
CA ASP A 143 -3.49 1.80 -2.87
C ASP A 143 -4.91 1.32 -3.18
N LEU A 144 -5.91 2.11 -2.80
CA LEU A 144 -7.33 1.79 -2.91
C LEU A 144 -7.92 2.34 -4.22
N SER A 145 -9.06 1.78 -4.63
CA SER A 145 -9.93 2.42 -5.61
C SER A 145 -10.54 3.71 -5.06
N TYR A 146 -11.06 4.56 -5.95
CA TYR A 146 -11.74 5.80 -5.56
C TYR A 146 -12.95 5.51 -4.65
N THR A 147 -13.79 4.53 -5.00
CA THR A 147 -14.94 4.15 -4.17
C THR A 147 -14.51 3.70 -2.77
N ALA A 148 -13.50 2.84 -2.67
CA ALA A 148 -13.00 2.37 -1.37
C ALA A 148 -12.45 3.53 -0.53
N ALA A 149 -11.73 4.47 -1.14
CA ALA A 149 -11.19 5.64 -0.46
C ALA A 149 -12.27 6.65 -0.03
N ALA A 150 -13.33 6.83 -0.82
CA ALA A 150 -14.48 7.65 -0.46
C ALA A 150 -15.19 7.08 0.78
N LYS A 151 -15.48 5.78 0.76
CA LYS A 151 -16.12 5.06 1.88
C LYS A 151 -15.29 5.04 3.17
N LEU A 152 -13.96 5.16 3.06
CA LEU A 152 -13.06 5.31 4.19
C LEU A 152 -12.89 6.75 4.69
N ASP A 153 -13.51 7.73 4.02
CA ASP A 153 -13.34 9.16 4.29
C ASP A 153 -11.88 9.60 4.26
N MET A 154 -11.21 9.34 3.12
CA MET A 154 -9.80 9.72 2.93
C MET A 154 -9.51 10.40 1.59
N ILE A 155 -10.54 10.74 0.81
CA ILE A 155 -10.37 11.39 -0.50
C ILE A 155 -9.71 12.77 -0.34
N ARG A 156 -10.16 13.56 0.63
CA ARG A 156 -9.69 14.94 0.83
C ARG A 156 -8.23 14.99 1.28
N GLU A 157 -7.85 14.11 2.19
CA GLU A 157 -6.48 13.97 2.71
C GLU A 157 -5.57 13.25 1.71
N GLY A 158 -6.13 12.48 0.79
CA GLY A 158 -5.43 11.61 -0.16
C GLY A 158 -4.76 10.39 0.47
N THR A 159 -4.52 10.43 1.78
CA THR A 159 -3.73 9.46 2.54
C THR A 159 -4.31 9.28 3.94
N THR A 160 -4.25 8.07 4.47
CA THR A 160 -4.58 7.83 5.89
C THR A 160 -3.79 6.64 6.44
N LEU A 161 -3.81 6.46 7.75
CA LEU A 161 -3.25 5.30 8.42
C LEU A 161 -4.31 4.20 8.49
N VAL A 162 -3.96 2.99 8.07
CA VAL A 162 -4.88 1.85 7.98
C VAL A 162 -4.33 0.58 8.63
N GLU A 163 -5.24 -0.30 9.03
CA GLU A 163 -4.98 -1.74 9.21
C GLU A 163 -5.54 -2.49 7.99
N VAL A 164 -4.73 -3.38 7.40
CA VAL A 164 -5.12 -4.28 6.31
C VAL A 164 -5.09 -5.69 6.84
N ARG A 165 -6.22 -6.38 6.77
CA ARG A 165 -6.38 -7.77 7.21
C ARG A 165 -6.92 -8.62 6.07
N ALA A 166 -6.23 -9.71 5.73
CA ALA A 166 -6.77 -10.66 4.76
C ALA A 166 -7.98 -11.42 5.33
N LEU A 167 -8.95 -11.69 4.47
CA LEU A 167 -10.18 -12.40 4.80
C LEU A 167 -10.19 -13.77 4.13
N THR A 168 -10.58 -14.79 4.89
CA THR A 168 -10.79 -16.15 4.37
C THR A 168 -12.23 -16.27 3.88
N PRO A 169 -12.47 -16.66 2.61
CA PRO A 169 -13.82 -16.84 2.09
C PRO A 169 -14.64 -17.84 2.90
N GLY A 170 -15.90 -17.52 3.19
CA GLY A 170 -16.82 -18.39 3.94
C GLY A 170 -16.57 -18.46 5.45
N ALA A 171 -15.45 -17.91 5.95
CA ALA A 171 -15.31 -17.65 7.38
C ALA A 171 -16.22 -16.47 7.76
N PRO A 172 -16.92 -16.54 8.90
CA PRO A 172 -17.57 -15.36 9.44
C PRO A 172 -16.51 -14.28 9.58
N ASP A 173 -16.86 -13.08 9.14
CA ASP A 173 -15.99 -11.93 9.36
C ASP A 173 -16.14 -11.50 10.83
N GLU A 174 -15.63 -12.32 11.74
CA GLU A 174 -15.88 -12.29 13.19
C GLU A 174 -15.49 -10.95 13.82
N LEU A 175 -14.56 -10.22 13.19
CA LEU A 175 -14.27 -8.83 13.53
C LEU A 175 -15.30 -7.87 12.91
N THR A 176 -16.59 -8.19 13.06
CA THR A 176 -17.71 -7.36 12.64
C THR A 176 -17.47 -5.92 13.11
N ARG A 177 -17.35 -4.95 12.17
CA ARG A 177 -17.25 -3.48 12.39
C ARG A 177 -17.12 -3.02 13.86
N SER A 178 -16.05 -3.37 14.55
CA SER A 178 -15.76 -2.73 15.82
C SER A 178 -14.92 -1.52 15.47
N ALA A 179 -15.57 -0.45 15.01
CA ALA A 179 -14.99 0.88 15.10
C ALA A 179 -14.69 1.09 16.59
N GLN A 180 -13.47 0.80 17.00
CA GLN A 180 -13.02 1.11 18.35
C GLN A 180 -13.29 2.61 18.53
N SER A 181 -14.20 2.93 19.44
CA SER A 181 -14.63 4.28 19.76
C SER A 181 -14.33 4.48 21.25
N PRO A 182 -13.38 5.35 21.61
CA PRO A 182 -12.56 6.18 20.72
C PRO A 182 -11.57 5.36 19.86
N PRO A 183 -11.14 5.89 18.70
CA PRO A 183 -10.10 5.26 17.89
C PRO A 183 -8.81 5.08 18.70
N PRO A 184 -8.04 4.01 18.43
CA PRO A 184 -6.83 3.70 19.19
C PRO A 184 -5.76 4.79 19.01
N SER A 185 -4.95 5.00 20.05
CA SER A 185 -3.74 5.81 19.92
C SER A 185 -2.73 5.11 19.02
N LEU A 186 -2.13 5.86 18.11
CA LEU A 186 -1.20 5.36 17.10
C LEU A 186 0.23 5.70 17.49
N TYR A 187 1.15 4.77 17.29
CA TYR A 187 2.57 4.93 17.62
C TYR A 187 3.47 4.42 16.50
N VAL A 188 4.70 4.91 16.44
CA VAL A 188 5.76 4.33 15.61
C VAL A 188 6.60 3.41 16.49
N GLN A 189 6.58 2.10 16.23
CA GLN A 189 7.45 1.17 16.92
C GLN A 189 8.82 1.15 16.25
N ALA A 190 9.84 1.63 16.96
CA ALA A 190 11.24 1.66 16.51
C ALA A 190 11.98 0.35 16.77
N GLY A 191 11.56 -0.44 17.76
CA GLY A 191 12.22 -1.70 18.08
C GLY A 191 11.40 -2.58 19.03
N ALA A 192 11.77 -3.86 19.07
CA ALA A 192 11.25 -4.84 20.02
C ALA A 192 12.39 -5.75 20.48
N PHE A 193 12.62 -5.83 21.79
CA PHE A 193 13.82 -6.47 22.37
C PHE A 193 13.41 -7.45 23.47
N ALA A 194 14.06 -8.60 23.54
CA ALA A 194 13.90 -9.51 24.68
C ALA A 194 14.64 -9.00 25.94
N ASP A 195 15.71 -8.22 25.75
CA ASP A 195 16.52 -7.65 26.81
C ASP A 195 16.11 -6.19 27.07
N ALA A 196 15.84 -5.87 28.33
CA ALA A 196 15.52 -4.52 28.79
C ALA A 196 16.64 -3.51 28.51
N HIS A 197 17.91 -3.91 28.64
CA HIS A 197 19.07 -3.04 28.42
C HIS A 197 19.17 -2.61 26.95
N ASN A 198 18.90 -3.52 26.01
CA ASN A 198 18.89 -3.18 24.59
C ASN A 198 17.77 -2.18 24.25
N ALA A 199 16.59 -2.33 24.86
CA ALA A 199 15.51 -1.36 24.72
C ALA A 199 15.89 0.01 25.31
N GLN A 200 16.54 0.01 26.48
CA GLN A 200 17.01 1.23 27.14
C GLN A 200 18.08 1.96 26.33
N HIS A 201 19.07 1.24 25.79
CA HIS A 201 20.07 1.81 24.90
C HIS A 201 19.45 2.42 23.64
N LEU A 202 18.43 1.79 23.05
CA LEU A 202 17.73 2.41 21.93
C LEU A 202 16.99 3.67 22.37
N LEU A 203 16.28 3.63 23.50
CA LEU A 203 15.55 4.78 24.03
C LEU A 203 16.47 6.00 24.23
N GLU A 204 17.61 5.80 24.90
CA GLU A 204 18.60 6.86 25.14
C GLU A 204 19.16 7.43 23.84
N ARG A 205 19.45 6.58 22.85
CA ARG A 205 19.88 7.02 21.52
C ARG A 205 18.81 7.86 20.81
N LEU A 206 17.54 7.51 20.94
CA LEU A 206 16.43 8.26 20.37
C LEU A 206 16.28 9.63 21.06
N HIS A 207 16.34 9.67 22.39
CA HIS A 207 16.30 10.93 23.15
C HIS A 207 17.46 11.85 22.80
N ALA A 208 18.69 11.31 22.71
CA ALA A 208 19.87 12.06 22.28
C ALA A 208 19.74 12.63 20.85
N ALA A 209 18.97 11.97 19.99
CA ALA A 209 18.63 12.45 18.64
C ALA A 209 17.40 13.40 18.60
N GLY A 210 16.94 13.87 19.76
CA GLY A 210 15.80 14.80 19.88
C GLY A 210 14.44 14.16 19.59
N LEU A 211 14.30 12.84 19.77
CA LEU A 211 13.03 12.11 19.67
C LEU A 211 12.46 11.88 21.08
N ALA A 212 12.17 12.96 21.79
CA ALA A 212 11.78 12.94 23.20
C ALA A 212 10.46 12.19 23.49
N SER A 213 9.58 12.02 22.49
CA SER A 213 8.35 11.23 22.61
C SER A 213 8.58 9.71 22.61
N ALA A 214 9.84 9.26 22.57
CA ALA A 214 10.16 7.85 22.67
C ALA A 214 9.96 7.33 24.10
N PHE A 215 9.43 6.11 24.23
CA PHE A 215 9.24 5.41 25.50
C PHE A 215 9.32 3.89 25.31
N ILE A 216 9.48 3.16 26.42
CA ILE A 216 9.46 1.70 26.46
C ILE A 216 8.12 1.23 27.00
N LEU A 217 7.47 0.34 26.26
CA LEU A 217 6.38 -0.48 26.76
C LEU A 217 6.94 -1.82 27.25
N SER A 218 6.78 -2.08 28.54
CA SER A 218 7.20 -3.33 29.18
C SER A 218 6.30 -4.51 28.76
N PRO A 219 6.83 -5.75 28.74
CA PRO A 219 6.02 -6.93 28.47
C PRO A 219 4.88 -7.07 29.49
N LEU A 220 3.67 -7.35 29.00
CA LEU A 220 2.56 -7.80 29.85
C LEU A 220 2.80 -9.25 30.29
N GLU A 221 2.48 -9.57 31.54
CA GLU A 221 2.53 -10.95 32.04
C GLU A 221 1.69 -11.88 31.15
N GLY A 222 2.26 -13.03 30.75
CA GLY A 222 1.58 -14.05 29.95
C GLY A 222 1.55 -13.82 28.42
N ARG A 223 2.14 -12.73 27.89
CA ARG A 223 2.30 -12.49 26.43
C ARG A 223 3.77 -12.40 26.02
N SER A 224 4.06 -12.18 24.74
CA SER A 224 5.44 -12.10 24.20
C SER A 224 6.33 -11.22 25.10
N ARG A 225 7.44 -11.79 25.60
CA ARG A 225 8.37 -11.18 26.57
C ARG A 225 9.24 -10.04 25.97
N LEU A 226 8.67 -9.20 25.10
CA LEU A 226 9.42 -8.19 24.36
C LEU A 226 9.13 -6.78 24.88
N TYR A 227 10.19 -6.06 25.24
CA TYR A 227 10.20 -4.62 25.47
C TYR A 227 10.07 -3.90 24.13
N ARG A 228 9.06 -3.05 23.97
CA ARG A 228 8.80 -2.34 22.71
C ARG A 228 9.15 -0.88 22.86
N VAL A 229 10.06 -0.39 22.02
CA VAL A 229 10.41 1.03 21.96
C VAL A 229 9.49 1.69 20.95
N ARG A 230 8.69 2.66 21.41
CA ARG A 230 7.66 3.35 20.62
C ARG A 230 7.86 4.86 20.68
N LEU A 231 7.40 5.56 19.64
CA LEU A 231 7.35 7.03 19.56
C LEU A 231 5.92 7.46 19.27
N GLY A 232 5.47 8.55 19.90
CA GLY A 232 4.17 9.14 19.64
C GLY A 232 3.45 9.55 20.93
N PRO A 233 2.11 9.67 20.89
CA PRO A 233 1.22 9.26 19.79
C PRO A 233 1.42 10.04 18.49
N VAL A 234 1.07 9.46 17.35
CA VAL A 234 1.07 10.12 16.03
C VAL A 234 -0.36 10.42 15.59
N SER A 235 -0.55 11.59 14.99
CA SER A 235 -1.86 12.13 14.61
C SER A 235 -2.27 11.84 13.16
N GLY A 236 -1.31 11.46 12.31
CA GLY A 236 -1.55 11.19 10.90
C GLY A 236 -0.30 10.82 10.11
N VAL A 237 -0.47 10.71 8.79
CA VAL A 237 0.55 10.22 7.85
C VAL A 237 1.80 11.09 7.83
N ALA A 238 1.68 12.41 7.81
CA ALA A 238 2.82 13.32 7.74
C ALA A 238 3.76 13.18 8.95
N GLU A 239 3.19 13.04 10.16
CA GLU A 239 3.96 12.82 11.38
C GLU A 239 4.60 11.44 11.41
N PHE A 240 3.85 10.40 11.00
CA PHE A 240 4.36 9.05 10.85
C PHE A 240 5.56 9.00 9.90
N ASP A 241 5.44 9.59 8.70
CA ASP A 241 6.51 9.61 7.69
C ASP A 241 7.74 10.39 8.17
N SER A 242 7.53 11.52 8.85
CA SER A 242 8.62 12.31 9.44
C SER A 242 9.41 11.51 10.49
N LEU A 243 8.71 10.84 11.40
CA LEU A 243 9.35 9.98 12.40
C LEU A 243 10.03 8.77 11.77
N ALA A 244 9.39 8.10 10.80
CA ALA A 244 9.98 6.98 10.09
C ALA A 244 11.27 7.38 9.35
N ALA A 245 11.28 8.55 8.69
CA ALA A 245 12.46 9.08 8.02
C ALA A 245 13.60 9.40 9.01
N ARG A 246 13.29 10.02 10.16
CA ARG A 246 14.27 10.27 11.23
C ARG A 246 14.85 8.98 11.81
N LEU A 247 14.02 7.96 12.03
CA LEU A 247 14.47 6.64 12.47
C LEU A 247 15.38 5.98 11.43
N ALA A 248 15.02 6.04 10.16
CA ALA A 248 15.84 5.50 9.07
C ALA A 248 17.22 6.17 8.98
N ALA A 249 17.29 7.49 9.21
CA ALA A 249 18.55 8.24 9.28
C ALA A 249 19.45 7.81 10.45
N LEU A 250 18.85 7.27 11.52
CA LEU A 250 19.57 6.66 12.66
C LEU A 250 19.90 5.17 12.45
N GLY A 251 19.62 4.62 11.26
CA GLY A 251 19.82 3.21 10.92
C GLY A 251 18.69 2.26 11.33
N ILE A 252 17.57 2.80 11.83
CA ILE A 252 16.40 2.01 12.27
C ILE A 252 15.40 1.96 11.11
N ARG A 253 15.49 0.91 10.29
CA ARG A 253 14.74 0.81 9.03
C ARG A 253 13.40 0.08 9.13
N ASP A 254 13.19 -0.69 10.18
CA ASP A 254 11.99 -1.53 10.37
C ASP A 254 10.93 -0.84 11.26
N ALA A 255 10.85 0.50 11.17
CA ALA A 255 9.85 1.28 11.86
C ALA A 255 8.45 0.91 11.34
N ARG A 256 7.52 0.62 12.26
CA ARG A 256 6.17 0.16 11.91
C ARG A 256 5.09 0.87 12.71
N LEU A 257 3.91 1.01 12.11
CA LEU A 257 2.75 1.55 12.80
C LEU A 257 2.24 0.54 13.85
N ALA A 258 2.07 1.01 15.08
CA ALA A 258 1.55 0.25 16.20
C ALA A 258 0.32 0.94 16.80
N LEU A 259 -0.59 0.14 17.33
CA LEU A 259 -1.66 0.60 18.21
C LEU A 259 -1.18 0.45 19.66
N ASP A 260 -1.79 1.19 20.57
CA ASP A 260 -1.60 1.01 22.01
C ASP A 260 -1.77 -0.47 22.42
#